data_AF-A0A4U1IHU5-F1
#
_entry.id   AF-A0A4U1IHU5-F1
#
_cell.length_a   1.000
_cell.length_b   1.000
_cell.length_c   1.000
_cell.angle_alpha   90.00
_cell.angle_beta   90.00
_cell.angle_gamma   90.00
#
_symmetry.space_group_name_H-M   'P 1'
#
loop_
_entity.id
_entity.type
_entity.pdbx_description
1 polymer ?
#
loop_
_entity_poly.entity_id
_entity_poly.type
_entity_poly.pdbx_seq_one_letter_code
_entity_poly.pdbx_strand_id
1 'polypeptide(L)'
;MTSSAASTLSRSQRRVAAAGGRHIGDIVGWNTERINVSRENARKLLEPEKFEHLIVDMDPATALSRAAGEVKRPANILVRPFSRPNVDTPASFGVYLQNKNDGEKGDSVVCGARCRVDSGGNRIVSLPPEGGAGLEAALAHAENIAAHANHLITHCETRDISNVLVAMVKALSGVPIRNRGGLYLLPPPSCGTWKRLKPALEELRVEPLTIEMHDAPDNLAVAKSAAQSALESDIAELLTDLEKAKTDGMRQDALTRRVQFCNELVAKAELYRGVLAGVSDKITTKVKELQDSFQRQLSGGGSSGPSFSIAVND
;
A
#
# COMPACT_ATOMS: atom_id res chain seq x y z
N MET A 1 -17.82 -21.16 16.51
CA MET A 1 -17.24 -22.48 16.16
C MET A 1 -15.70 -22.45 15.96
N THR A 2 -15.02 -21.34 16.20
CA THR A 2 -13.56 -21.12 16.00
C THR A 2 -12.64 -21.66 17.13
N SER A 3 -13.19 -22.01 18.29
CA SER A 3 -12.43 -22.37 19.51
C SER A 3 -11.68 -23.72 19.44
N SER A 4 -12.19 -24.71 18.70
CA SER A 4 -11.60 -26.06 18.63
C SER A 4 -10.34 -26.12 17.75
N ALA A 5 -10.35 -25.42 16.61
CA ALA A 5 -9.23 -25.40 15.68
C ALA A 5 -8.02 -24.61 16.22
N ALA A 6 -8.26 -23.45 16.83
CA ALA A 6 -7.20 -22.62 17.42
C ALA A 6 -6.52 -23.33 18.61
N SER A 7 -7.30 -24.03 19.44
CA SER A 7 -6.75 -24.79 20.56
C SER A 7 -5.96 -26.02 20.10
N THR A 8 -6.40 -26.69 19.04
CA THR A 8 -5.67 -27.81 18.42
C THR A 8 -4.35 -27.36 17.80
N LEU A 9 -4.34 -26.25 17.06
CA LEU A 9 -3.15 -25.66 16.46
C LEU A 9 -2.13 -25.20 17.53
N SER A 10 -2.59 -24.54 18.59
CA SER A 10 -1.70 -24.13 19.68
C SER A 10 -1.07 -25.35 20.38
N ARG A 11 -1.82 -26.46 20.50
CA ARG A 11 -1.33 -27.70 21.11
C ARG A 11 -0.31 -28.42 20.24
N SER A 12 -0.49 -28.43 18.92
CA SER A 12 0.50 -29.00 17.99
C SER A 12 1.78 -28.18 17.95
N GLN A 13 1.69 -26.85 17.91
CA GLN A 13 2.85 -25.94 17.98
C GLN A 13 3.67 -26.16 19.25
N ARG A 14 3.01 -26.22 20.42
CA ARG A 14 3.70 -26.50 21.70
C ARG A 14 4.40 -27.85 21.70
N ARG A 15 3.84 -28.88 21.03
CA ARG A 15 4.49 -30.20 20.92
C ARG A 15 5.75 -30.16 20.07
N VAL A 16 5.73 -29.44 18.95
CA VAL A 16 6.91 -29.30 18.08
C VAL A 16 7.99 -28.45 18.76
N ALA A 17 7.61 -27.36 19.43
CA ALA A 17 8.52 -26.57 20.25
C ALA A 17 9.14 -27.40 21.39
N ALA A 18 8.34 -28.24 22.06
CA ALA A 18 8.81 -29.15 23.11
C ALA A 18 9.69 -30.29 22.57
N ALA A 19 9.60 -30.62 21.28
CA ALA A 19 10.48 -31.57 20.61
C ALA A 19 11.85 -30.98 20.22
N GLY A 20 12.11 -29.71 20.54
CA GLY A 20 13.42 -29.08 20.38
C GLY A 20 13.72 -28.57 18.97
N GLY A 21 12.72 -28.46 18.10
CA GLY A 21 12.92 -27.95 16.74
C GLY A 21 13.33 -26.48 16.70
N ARG A 22 14.34 -26.13 15.90
CA ARG A 22 14.81 -24.75 15.74
C ARG A 22 13.70 -23.89 15.14
N HIS A 23 13.46 -22.71 15.72
CA HIS A 23 12.55 -21.72 15.15
C HIS A 23 13.11 -21.19 13.83
N ILE A 24 12.30 -21.24 12.77
CA ILE A 24 12.69 -20.87 11.40
C ILE A 24 11.91 -19.66 10.86
N GLY A 25 10.95 -19.14 11.63
CA GLY A 25 10.15 -17.97 11.29
C GLY A 25 8.72 -18.10 11.80
N ASP A 26 7.89 -17.10 11.50
CA ASP A 26 6.46 -17.12 11.83
C ASP A 26 5.65 -16.87 10.55
N ILE A 27 4.58 -17.64 10.34
CA ILE A 27 3.56 -17.25 9.36
C ILE A 27 2.62 -16.27 10.05
N VAL A 28 2.48 -15.08 9.49
CA VAL A 28 1.61 -14.03 9.98
C VAL A 28 0.51 -13.73 8.98
N GLY A 29 -0.64 -13.34 9.49
CA GLY A 29 -1.76 -12.82 8.72
C GLY A 29 -2.68 -12.02 9.62
N TRP A 30 -3.80 -11.58 9.08
CA TRP A 30 -4.76 -10.82 9.86
C TRP A 30 -6.16 -10.93 9.27
N ASN A 31 -7.15 -10.80 10.15
CA ASN A 31 -8.49 -10.41 9.78
C ASN A 31 -8.71 -8.95 10.18
N THR A 32 -9.61 -8.27 9.49
CA THR A 32 -10.03 -6.92 9.86
C THR A 32 -11.53 -6.93 10.05
N GLU A 33 -12.00 -6.28 11.11
CA GLU A 33 -13.40 -5.86 11.19
C GLU A 33 -13.58 -4.54 10.44
N ARG A 34 -14.75 -3.90 10.58
CA ARG A 34 -14.92 -2.53 10.10
C ARG A 34 -14.01 -1.61 10.93
N ILE A 35 -12.92 -1.17 10.31
CA ILE A 35 -11.98 -0.26 10.94
C ILE A 35 -12.46 1.17 10.72
N ASN A 36 -12.50 1.92 11.81
CA ASN A 36 -12.71 3.35 11.81
C ASN A 36 -11.97 3.92 13.03
N VAL A 37 -10.76 4.40 12.80
CA VAL A 37 -9.87 4.95 13.83
C VAL A 37 -9.29 6.26 13.32
N SER A 38 -9.06 7.24 14.20
CA SER A 38 -8.41 8.47 13.77
C SER A 38 -6.96 8.19 13.34
N ARG A 39 -6.48 8.90 12.32
CA ARG A 39 -5.09 8.78 11.84
C ARG A 39 -4.09 9.06 12.95
N GLU A 40 -4.38 10.06 13.79
CA GLU A 40 -3.56 10.40 14.95
C GLU A 40 -3.46 9.25 15.95
N ASN A 41 -4.58 8.61 16.28
CA ASN A 41 -4.56 7.47 17.20
C ASN A 41 -3.83 6.28 16.58
N ALA A 42 -4.04 6.01 15.30
CA ALA A 42 -3.33 4.94 14.60
C ALA A 42 -1.81 5.16 14.60
N ARG A 43 -1.33 6.40 14.45
CA ARG A 43 0.11 6.73 14.60
C ARG A 43 0.62 6.41 15.99
N LYS A 44 -0.06 6.88 17.03
CA LYS A 44 0.31 6.65 18.43
C LYS A 44 0.41 5.17 18.77
N LEU A 45 -0.51 4.35 18.24
CA LEU A 45 -0.51 2.91 18.46
C LEU A 45 0.68 2.20 17.78
N LEU A 46 1.14 2.71 16.63
CA LEU A 46 2.22 2.11 15.84
C LEU A 46 3.62 2.69 16.12
N GLU A 47 3.68 3.83 16.80
CA GLU A 47 4.92 4.54 17.19
C GLU A 47 5.91 3.68 18.01
N PRO A 48 5.49 2.85 18.99
CA PRO A 48 6.43 2.07 19.80
C PRO A 48 7.33 1.14 19.00
N GLU A 49 6.83 0.63 17.86
CA GLU A 49 7.58 -0.24 16.94
C GLU A 49 8.03 0.50 15.68
N LYS A 50 7.95 1.85 15.69
CA LYS A 50 8.44 2.76 14.64
C LYS A 50 7.72 2.64 13.30
N PHE A 51 6.41 2.36 13.32
CA PHE A 51 5.57 2.23 12.13
C PHE A 51 4.56 3.37 11.92
N GLU A 52 4.60 4.41 12.75
CA GLU A 52 3.73 5.58 12.69
C GLU A 52 3.80 6.30 11.34
N HIS A 53 4.98 6.34 10.72
CA HIS A 53 5.21 6.97 9.42
C HIS A 53 4.45 6.30 8.26
N LEU A 54 3.98 5.06 8.45
CA LEU A 54 3.16 4.36 7.46
C LEU A 54 1.71 4.88 7.43
N ILE A 55 1.28 5.57 8.49
CA ILE A 55 -0.02 6.28 8.52
C ILE A 55 0.18 7.65 7.87
N VAL A 56 0.04 7.69 6.55
CA VAL A 56 0.20 8.91 5.75
C VAL A 56 -1.04 9.81 5.89
N ASP A 57 -0.86 11.13 5.90
CA ASP A 57 -1.99 12.06 5.79
C ASP A 57 -2.68 11.91 4.43
N MET A 58 -4.00 11.99 4.43
CA MET A 58 -4.78 11.95 3.20
C MET A 58 -4.92 13.37 2.66
N ASP A 59 -4.36 13.59 1.47
CA ASP A 59 -4.56 14.84 0.73
C ASP A 59 -6.07 15.09 0.46
N PRO A 60 -6.60 16.29 0.71
CA PRO A 60 -8.03 16.59 0.53
C PRO A 60 -8.54 16.30 -0.88
N ALA A 61 -7.75 16.56 -1.94
CA ALA A 61 -8.18 16.27 -3.30
C ALA A 61 -8.33 14.75 -3.54
N THR A 62 -7.40 13.97 -3.01
CA THR A 62 -7.46 12.49 -3.02
C THR A 62 -8.66 11.99 -2.20
N ALA A 63 -8.91 12.55 -1.03
CA ALA A 63 -10.06 12.21 -0.19
C ALA A 63 -11.39 12.49 -0.90
N LEU A 64 -11.51 13.65 -1.55
CA LEU A 64 -12.70 14.04 -2.32
C LEU A 64 -12.92 13.09 -3.51
N SER A 65 -11.88 12.78 -4.27
CA SER A 65 -11.95 11.85 -5.39
C SER A 65 -12.39 10.46 -4.94
N ARG A 66 -11.81 9.95 -3.84
CA ARG A 66 -12.18 8.67 -3.24
C ARG A 66 -13.65 8.68 -2.78
N ALA A 67 -14.07 9.71 -2.05
CA ALA A 67 -15.45 9.82 -1.58
C ALA A 67 -16.47 9.91 -2.71
N ALA A 68 -16.18 10.65 -3.78
CA ALA A 68 -17.04 10.74 -4.95
C ALA A 68 -17.25 9.37 -5.65
N GLY A 69 -16.27 8.47 -5.55
CA GLY A 69 -16.36 7.10 -6.07
C GLY A 69 -17.03 6.10 -5.11
N GLU A 70 -16.88 6.28 -3.79
CA GLU A 70 -17.35 5.34 -2.76
C GLU A 70 -18.76 5.61 -2.25
N VAL A 71 -19.20 6.89 -2.20
CA VAL A 71 -20.55 7.23 -1.73
C VAL A 71 -21.58 6.71 -2.74
N LYS A 72 -22.51 5.87 -2.25
CA LYS A 72 -23.53 5.25 -3.08
C LYS A 72 -24.41 6.32 -3.74
N ARG A 73 -24.36 6.35 -5.08
CA ARG A 73 -25.12 7.30 -5.91
C ARG A 73 -26.57 6.85 -6.10
N PRO A 74 -27.57 7.73 -5.87
CA PRO A 74 -28.94 7.51 -6.33
C PRO A 74 -29.01 7.36 -7.86
N ALA A 75 -30.01 6.67 -8.37
CA ALA A 75 -30.12 6.31 -9.79
C ALA A 75 -30.19 7.52 -10.75
N ASN A 76 -30.68 8.66 -10.28
CA ASN A 76 -30.83 9.91 -11.03
C ASN A 76 -29.73 10.94 -10.73
N ILE A 77 -28.67 10.55 -10.02
CA ILE A 77 -27.55 11.44 -9.69
C ILE A 77 -26.30 11.01 -10.41
N LEU A 78 -25.69 11.98 -11.07
CA LEU A 78 -24.42 11.84 -11.73
C LEU A 78 -23.38 12.72 -11.03
N VAL A 79 -22.21 12.15 -10.74
CA VAL A 79 -21.08 12.87 -10.13
C VAL A 79 -19.95 12.88 -11.14
N ARG A 80 -19.43 14.06 -11.48
CA ARG A 80 -18.33 14.21 -12.44
C ARG A 80 -17.29 15.21 -11.95
N PRO A 81 -15.99 14.95 -12.16
CA PRO A 81 -14.96 15.96 -11.92
C PRO A 81 -15.15 17.14 -12.88
N PHE A 82 -14.88 18.35 -12.42
CA PHE A 82 -14.81 19.51 -13.31
C PHE A 82 -13.52 19.46 -14.14
N SER A 83 -13.64 19.61 -15.46
CA SER A 83 -12.50 19.54 -16.39
C SER A 83 -11.52 20.72 -16.24
N ARG A 84 -11.98 21.84 -15.68
CA ARG A 84 -11.19 23.03 -15.37
C ARG A 84 -11.67 23.57 -14.01
N PRO A 85 -11.17 23.03 -12.90
CA PRO A 85 -11.48 23.61 -11.61
C PRO A 85 -10.87 25.03 -11.53
N ASN A 86 -11.46 25.92 -10.74
CA ASN A 86 -10.90 27.26 -10.56
C ASN A 86 -9.48 27.17 -9.96
N VAL A 87 -8.63 28.16 -10.26
CA VAL A 87 -7.20 28.17 -9.88
C VAL A 87 -6.99 27.93 -8.38
N ASP A 88 -7.92 28.39 -7.55
CA ASP A 88 -7.88 28.25 -6.08
C ASP A 88 -8.43 26.91 -5.56
N THR A 89 -8.81 25.98 -6.44
CA THR A 89 -9.43 24.69 -6.08
C THR A 89 -8.75 23.54 -6.82
N PRO A 90 -7.86 22.77 -6.17
CA PRO A 90 -7.10 21.71 -6.84
C PRO A 90 -7.98 20.54 -7.30
N ALA A 91 -9.13 20.32 -6.66
CA ALA A 91 -10.12 19.33 -7.08
C ALA A 91 -11.54 19.82 -6.78
N SER A 92 -12.44 19.62 -7.75
CA SER A 92 -13.87 19.88 -7.59
C SER A 92 -14.71 18.93 -8.45
N PHE A 93 -15.89 18.61 -7.94
CA PHE A 93 -16.86 17.73 -8.58
C PHE A 93 -18.22 18.43 -8.68
N GLY A 94 -18.86 18.28 -9.84
CA GLY A 94 -20.26 18.63 -10.02
C GLY A 94 -21.15 17.45 -9.67
N VAL A 95 -22.25 17.73 -9.00
CA VAL A 95 -23.33 16.78 -8.72
C VAL A 95 -24.54 17.20 -9.54
N TYR A 96 -24.93 16.34 -10.48
CA TYR A 96 -25.92 16.63 -11.49
C TYR A 96 -27.16 15.76 -11.28
N LEU A 97 -28.33 16.36 -11.45
CA LEU A 97 -29.59 15.64 -11.51
C LEU A 97 -29.88 15.28 -12.98
N GLN A 98 -30.16 14.01 -13.22
CA GLN A 98 -30.57 13.49 -14.52
C GLN A 98 -32.10 13.58 -14.63
N ASN A 99 -32.59 14.54 -15.43
CA ASN A 99 -34.02 14.84 -15.53
C ASN A 99 -34.75 13.97 -16.56
N LYS A 100 -34.04 13.50 -17.60
CA LYS A 100 -34.54 12.59 -18.65
C LYS A 100 -33.43 11.68 -19.15
N ASN A 101 -33.77 10.41 -19.37
CA ASN A 101 -32.90 9.44 -20.03
C ASN A 101 -33.22 9.45 -21.52
N ASP A 102 -32.52 10.28 -22.28
CA ASP A 102 -32.80 10.51 -23.70
C ASP A 102 -32.01 9.54 -24.62
N GLY A 103 -31.41 8.49 -24.05
CA GLY A 103 -30.74 7.41 -24.79
C GLY A 103 -29.50 7.90 -25.55
N GLU A 104 -29.39 7.54 -26.83
CA GLU A 104 -28.24 7.90 -27.69
C GLU A 104 -28.08 9.41 -27.92
N LYS A 105 -29.11 10.23 -27.63
CA LYS A 105 -29.05 11.70 -27.77
C LYS A 105 -28.30 12.39 -26.63
N GLY A 106 -27.93 11.64 -25.59
CA GLY A 106 -27.29 12.16 -24.39
C GLY A 106 -28.30 12.70 -23.40
N ASP A 107 -28.07 12.41 -22.12
CA ASP A 107 -28.98 12.77 -21.05
C ASP A 107 -28.92 14.28 -20.74
N SER A 108 -30.09 14.90 -20.56
CA SER A 108 -30.17 16.27 -20.06
C SER A 108 -29.85 16.29 -18.56
N VAL A 109 -28.67 16.82 -18.24
CA VAL A 109 -28.16 16.91 -16.87
C VAL A 109 -28.10 18.36 -16.41
N VAL A 110 -28.59 18.63 -15.21
CA VAL A 110 -28.53 19.97 -14.59
C VAL A 110 -27.63 19.90 -13.36
N CYS A 111 -26.65 20.80 -13.26
CA CYS A 111 -25.78 20.88 -12.09
C CYS A 111 -26.60 21.39 -10.91
N GLY A 112 -26.81 20.52 -9.91
CA GLY A 112 -27.60 20.82 -8.72
C GLY A 112 -26.78 21.14 -7.49
N ALA A 113 -25.50 20.73 -7.45
CA ALA A 113 -24.57 21.05 -6.38
C ALA A 113 -23.11 20.85 -6.82
N ARG A 114 -22.17 21.29 -5.99
CA ARG A 114 -20.72 21.14 -6.17
C ARG A 114 -20.07 20.68 -4.88
N CYS A 115 -19.04 19.84 -4.99
CA CYS A 115 -18.10 19.55 -3.91
C CYS A 115 -16.72 20.08 -4.29
N ARG A 116 -16.04 20.75 -3.37
CA ARG A 116 -14.67 21.23 -3.60
C ARG A 116 -13.85 21.25 -2.32
N VAL A 117 -12.53 21.24 -2.49
CA VAL A 117 -11.60 21.61 -1.42
C VAL A 117 -11.78 23.10 -1.13
N ASP A 118 -11.96 23.46 0.13
CA ASP A 118 -12.02 24.85 0.56
C ASP A 118 -10.63 25.51 0.45
N SER A 119 -10.58 26.74 -0.04
CA SER A 119 -9.30 27.43 -0.28
C SER A 119 -8.65 27.94 1.01
N GLY A 120 -9.43 28.08 2.09
CA GLY A 120 -8.95 28.53 3.40
C GLY A 120 -8.77 27.43 4.44
N GLY A 121 -9.16 26.18 4.14
CA GLY A 121 -9.09 25.07 5.08
C GLY A 121 -8.97 23.74 4.36
N ASN A 122 -8.16 22.82 4.89
CA ASN A 122 -8.02 21.43 4.41
C ASN A 122 -9.31 20.60 4.61
N ARG A 123 -10.44 21.11 4.16
CA ARG A 123 -11.77 20.54 4.33
C ARG A 123 -12.51 20.56 3.00
N ILE A 124 -13.39 19.58 2.85
CA ILE A 124 -14.28 19.48 1.71
C ILE A 124 -15.60 20.14 2.06
N VAL A 125 -16.07 21.01 1.18
CA VAL A 125 -17.35 21.72 1.31
C VAL A 125 -18.28 21.35 0.17
N SER A 126 -19.56 21.19 0.50
CA SER A 126 -20.66 21.15 -0.46
C SER A 126 -21.19 22.57 -0.67
N LEU A 127 -21.45 22.94 -1.91
CA LEU A 127 -21.92 24.26 -2.30
C LEU A 127 -23.01 24.13 -3.36
N PRO A 128 -23.91 25.13 -3.47
CA PRO A 128 -24.79 25.22 -4.63
C PRO A 128 -24.01 25.42 -5.94
N PRO A 129 -24.66 25.20 -7.10
CA PRO A 129 -24.10 25.56 -8.39
C PRO A 129 -23.85 27.08 -8.43
N GLU A 130 -22.96 27.49 -9.32
CA GLU A 130 -22.61 28.91 -9.44
C GLU A 130 -23.82 29.73 -9.88
N GLY A 131 -24.13 30.81 -9.14
CA GLY A 131 -25.24 31.71 -9.46
C GLY A 131 -26.64 31.12 -9.27
N GLY A 132 -26.81 30.01 -8.55
CA GLY A 132 -28.12 29.37 -8.33
C GLY A 132 -28.33 28.88 -6.90
N ALA A 133 -29.59 28.55 -6.56
CA ALA A 133 -29.96 28.06 -5.22
C ALA A 133 -29.59 26.59 -4.95
N GLY A 134 -29.28 25.82 -6.01
CA GLY A 134 -29.03 24.38 -5.94
C GLY A 134 -30.30 23.54 -5.93
N LEU A 135 -30.12 22.25 -6.19
CA LEU A 135 -31.20 21.26 -6.18
C LEU A 135 -31.06 20.41 -4.92
N GLU A 136 -32.13 20.29 -4.14
CA GLU A 136 -32.12 19.65 -2.82
C GLU A 136 -31.47 18.26 -2.83
N ALA A 137 -31.89 17.38 -3.74
CA ALA A 137 -31.33 16.03 -3.85
C ALA A 137 -29.83 16.01 -4.20
N ALA A 138 -29.38 16.96 -5.03
CA ALA A 138 -27.97 17.07 -5.40
C ALA A 138 -27.14 17.64 -4.25
N LEU A 139 -27.67 18.62 -3.50
CA LEU A 139 -27.04 19.20 -2.32
C LEU A 139 -26.88 18.15 -1.22
N ALA A 140 -27.93 17.40 -0.91
CA ALA A 140 -27.87 16.32 0.08
C ALA A 140 -26.83 15.24 -0.31
N HIS A 141 -26.72 14.91 -1.60
CA HIS A 141 -25.68 13.98 -2.05
C HIS A 141 -24.27 14.59 -1.98
N ALA A 142 -24.11 15.87 -2.32
CA ALA A 142 -22.85 16.59 -2.18
C ALA A 142 -22.40 16.67 -0.70
N GLU A 143 -23.32 16.90 0.23
CA GLU A 143 -23.05 16.88 1.68
C GLU A 143 -22.56 15.51 2.15
N ASN A 144 -23.16 14.41 1.67
CA ASN A 144 -22.68 13.07 1.98
C ASN A 144 -21.26 12.81 1.46
N ILE A 145 -20.95 13.27 0.24
CA ILE A 145 -19.59 13.19 -0.32
C ILE A 145 -18.62 14.01 0.53
N ALA A 146 -18.98 15.25 0.87
CA ALA A 146 -18.13 16.12 1.68
C ALA A 146 -17.90 15.56 3.09
N ALA A 147 -18.94 15.03 3.73
CA ALA A 147 -18.85 14.40 5.04
C ALA A 147 -17.92 13.16 5.02
N HIS A 148 -18.10 12.27 4.02
CA HIS A 148 -17.23 11.10 3.86
C HIS A 148 -15.79 11.49 3.55
N ALA A 149 -15.57 12.47 2.66
CA ALA A 149 -14.22 12.95 2.35
C ALA A 149 -13.51 13.54 3.59
N ASN A 150 -14.20 14.38 4.37
CA ASN A 150 -13.64 14.92 5.62
C ASN A 150 -13.37 13.82 6.65
N HIS A 151 -14.18 12.76 6.67
CA HIS A 151 -13.91 11.58 7.48
C HIS A 151 -12.61 10.89 7.04
N LEU A 152 -12.42 10.63 5.74
CA LEU A 152 -11.20 10.02 5.18
C LEU A 152 -9.92 10.84 5.45
N ILE A 153 -10.03 12.18 5.51
CA ILE A 153 -8.91 13.06 5.88
C ILE A 153 -8.42 12.77 7.29
N THR A 154 -9.34 12.54 8.23
CA THR A 154 -9.04 12.44 9.66
C THR A 154 -8.95 11.01 10.18
N HIS A 155 -9.53 10.04 9.46
CA HIS A 155 -9.65 8.64 9.89
C HIS A 155 -9.03 7.68 8.86
N CYS A 156 -8.53 6.55 9.37
CA CYS A 156 -8.18 5.38 8.60
C CYS A 156 -9.36 4.42 8.55
N GLU A 157 -9.65 3.92 7.36
CA GLU A 157 -10.59 2.83 7.17
C GLU A 157 -9.87 1.51 6.94
N THR A 158 -10.64 0.42 6.82
CA THR A 158 -10.13 -0.94 6.61
C THR A 158 -9.12 -1.02 5.46
N ARG A 159 -9.37 -0.31 4.35
CA ARG A 159 -8.45 -0.26 3.20
C ARG A 159 -7.11 0.39 3.55
N ASP A 160 -7.13 1.48 4.30
CA ASP A 160 -5.92 2.21 4.69
C ASP A 160 -5.06 1.34 5.62
N ILE A 161 -5.67 0.78 6.68
CA ILE A 161 -4.94 -0.10 7.61
C ILE A 161 -4.47 -1.39 6.93
N SER A 162 -5.25 -1.95 6.00
CA SER A 162 -4.79 -3.13 5.23
C SER A 162 -3.51 -2.84 4.44
N ASN A 163 -3.41 -1.67 3.81
CA ASN A 163 -2.19 -1.27 3.10
C ASN A 163 -1.01 -1.06 4.06
N VAL A 164 -1.28 -0.49 5.24
CA VAL A 164 -0.28 -0.30 6.31
C VAL A 164 0.25 -1.65 6.79
N LEU A 165 -0.61 -2.63 7.03
CA LEU A 165 -0.20 -3.98 7.47
C LEU A 165 0.70 -4.67 6.43
N VAL A 166 0.38 -4.54 5.14
CA VAL A 166 1.24 -5.04 4.06
C VAL A 166 2.60 -4.33 4.07
N ALA A 167 2.62 -3.01 4.24
CA ALA A 167 3.85 -2.23 4.31
C ALA A 167 4.70 -2.59 5.55
N MET A 168 4.07 -2.81 6.71
CA MET A 168 4.73 -3.26 7.93
C MET A 168 5.39 -4.62 7.73
N VAL A 169 4.67 -5.59 7.16
CA VAL A 169 5.24 -6.91 6.85
C VAL A 169 6.41 -6.79 5.87
N LYS A 170 6.30 -5.94 4.85
CA LYS A 170 7.41 -5.70 3.92
C LYS A 170 8.64 -5.11 4.64
N ALA A 171 8.44 -4.14 5.54
CA ALA A 171 9.51 -3.56 6.35
C ALA A 171 10.16 -4.59 7.30
N LEU A 172 9.38 -5.59 7.75
CA LEU A 172 9.86 -6.73 8.53
C LEU A 172 10.50 -7.84 7.68
N SER A 173 10.75 -7.60 6.39
CA SER A 173 11.30 -8.57 5.42
C SER A 173 10.40 -9.80 5.19
N GLY A 174 9.10 -9.65 5.41
CA GLY A 174 8.14 -10.71 5.17
C GLY A 174 8.01 -11.08 3.69
N VAL A 175 7.77 -12.35 3.41
CA VAL A 175 7.52 -12.87 2.06
C VAL A 175 6.13 -13.48 1.96
N PRO A 176 5.38 -13.23 0.88
CA PRO A 176 4.07 -13.85 0.72
C PRO A 176 4.22 -15.36 0.54
N ILE A 177 3.40 -16.14 1.25
CA ILE A 177 3.35 -17.61 1.08
C ILE A 177 2.53 -18.00 -0.16
N ARG A 178 1.67 -17.09 -0.61
CA ARG A 178 0.74 -17.28 -1.72
C ARG A 178 0.73 -16.02 -2.56
N ASN A 179 0.61 -16.17 -3.88
CA ASN A 179 0.44 -15.03 -4.79
C ASN A 179 -0.84 -14.23 -4.52
N ARG A 180 -1.81 -14.81 -3.79
CA ARG A 180 -3.05 -14.16 -3.36
C ARG A 180 -3.40 -14.60 -1.93
N GLY A 181 -3.78 -13.64 -1.09
CA GLY A 181 -4.32 -13.88 0.25
C GLY A 181 -3.28 -13.81 1.37
N GLY A 182 -3.06 -12.60 1.89
CA GLY A 182 -2.88 -12.18 3.29
C GLY A 182 -1.95 -12.92 4.26
N LEU A 183 -1.24 -13.98 3.84
CA LEU A 183 -0.34 -14.74 4.70
C LEU A 183 1.11 -14.56 4.26
N TYR A 184 1.95 -14.23 5.23
CA TYR A 184 3.34 -13.87 5.02
C TYR A 184 4.22 -14.67 5.97
N LEU A 185 5.33 -15.18 5.47
CA LEU A 185 6.39 -15.71 6.31
C LEU A 185 7.27 -14.54 6.76
N LEU A 186 7.50 -14.39 8.06
CA LEU A 186 8.49 -13.50 8.63
C LEU A 186 9.77 -14.27 8.99
N PRO A 187 10.96 -13.66 8.82
CA PRO A 187 12.19 -14.29 9.24
C PRO A 187 12.31 -14.21 10.79
N PRO A 188 13.07 -15.13 11.43
CA PRO A 188 13.17 -15.19 12.89
C PRO A 188 13.49 -13.86 13.59
N PRO A 189 14.42 -13.02 13.10
CA PRO A 189 14.76 -11.74 13.76
C PRO A 189 13.58 -10.77 13.84
N SER A 190 12.64 -10.82 12.90
CA SER A 190 11.50 -9.90 12.83
C SER A 190 10.27 -10.37 13.61
N CYS A 191 10.22 -11.65 14.00
CA CYS A 191 9.06 -12.26 14.63
C CYS A 191 8.72 -11.61 16.00
N GLY A 192 9.74 -11.22 16.77
CA GLY A 192 9.56 -10.54 18.05
C GLY A 192 8.83 -9.20 17.94
N THR A 193 9.14 -8.43 16.89
CA THR A 193 8.47 -7.15 16.60
C THR A 193 7.00 -7.35 16.27
N TRP A 194 6.67 -8.34 15.44
CA TRP A 194 5.26 -8.67 15.15
C TRP A 194 4.47 -9.07 16.40
N LYS A 195 5.08 -9.85 17.30
CA LYS A 195 4.45 -10.22 18.57
C LYS A 195 4.17 -9.01 19.47
N ARG A 196 5.07 -8.03 19.52
CA ARG A 196 4.88 -6.79 20.29
C ARG A 196 3.84 -5.85 19.68
N LEU A 197 3.63 -5.91 18.37
CA LEU A 197 2.57 -5.16 17.67
C LEU A 197 1.16 -5.64 17.99
N LYS A 198 1.00 -6.90 18.44
CA LYS A 198 -0.31 -7.52 18.63
C LYS A 198 -1.33 -6.67 19.40
N PRO A 199 -1.02 -6.07 20.57
CA PRO A 199 -1.99 -5.23 21.30
C PRO A 199 -2.43 -4.01 20.50
N ALA A 200 -1.49 -3.32 19.85
CA ALA A 200 -1.79 -2.17 18.99
C ALA A 200 -2.68 -2.56 17.81
N LEU A 201 -2.42 -3.72 17.20
CA LEU A 201 -3.26 -4.25 16.12
C LEU A 201 -4.69 -4.55 16.59
N GLU A 202 -4.85 -5.15 17.76
CA GLU A 202 -6.17 -5.43 18.34
C GLU A 202 -6.94 -4.14 18.65
N GLU A 203 -6.28 -3.10 19.16
CA GLU A 203 -6.87 -1.76 19.35
C GLU A 203 -7.29 -1.09 18.03
N LEU A 204 -6.57 -1.39 16.94
CA LEU A 204 -6.94 -0.98 15.58
C LEU A 204 -8.08 -1.82 14.96
N ARG A 205 -8.67 -2.77 15.71
CA ARG A 205 -9.67 -3.74 15.21
C ARG A 205 -9.11 -4.68 14.14
N VAL A 206 -7.81 -4.96 14.22
CA VAL A 206 -7.11 -5.97 13.44
C VAL A 206 -6.93 -7.19 14.33
N GLU A 207 -7.36 -8.37 13.88
CA GLU A 207 -7.13 -9.63 14.58
C GLU A 207 -5.91 -10.32 13.95
N PRO A 208 -4.71 -10.23 14.58
CA PRO A 208 -3.52 -10.85 14.02
C PRO A 208 -3.53 -12.36 14.21
N LEU A 209 -3.23 -13.08 13.14
CA LEU A 209 -2.95 -14.51 13.12
C LEU A 209 -1.43 -14.72 13.13
N THR A 210 -0.95 -15.64 13.97
CA THR A 210 0.46 -16.05 14.00
C THR A 210 0.58 -17.55 14.14
N ILE A 211 1.36 -18.17 13.26
CA ILE A 211 1.68 -19.59 13.27
C ILE A 211 3.20 -19.71 13.35
N GLU A 212 3.70 -20.14 14.51
CA GLU A 212 5.13 -20.35 14.72
C GLU A 212 5.63 -21.53 13.88
N MET A 213 6.72 -21.32 13.14
CA MET A 213 7.35 -22.34 12.30
C MET A 213 8.63 -22.83 12.95
N HIS A 214 8.69 -24.15 13.13
CA HIS A 214 9.91 -24.87 13.53
C HIS A 214 10.38 -25.76 12.38
N ASP A 215 11.63 -26.18 12.43
CA ASP A 215 12.40 -26.95 11.43
C ASP A 215 11.88 -28.37 11.08
N ALA A 216 10.58 -28.62 11.16
CA ALA A 216 9.96 -29.82 10.61
C ALA A 216 10.09 -29.85 9.06
N PRO A 217 10.20 -31.03 8.42
CA PRO A 217 10.40 -31.15 6.97
C PRO A 217 9.37 -30.38 6.13
N ASP A 218 8.08 -30.49 6.46
CA ASP A 218 7.00 -29.80 5.73
C ASP A 218 7.08 -28.28 5.90
N ASN A 219 7.37 -27.82 7.11
CA ASN A 219 7.53 -26.40 7.42
C ASN A 219 8.71 -25.81 6.66
N LEU A 220 9.85 -26.51 6.62
CA LEU A 220 11.02 -26.11 5.86
C LEU A 220 10.72 -26.05 4.36
N ALA A 221 9.98 -27.04 3.82
CA ALA A 221 9.59 -27.04 2.41
C ALA A 221 8.72 -25.82 2.06
N VAL A 222 7.71 -25.52 2.88
CA VAL A 222 6.84 -24.35 2.69
C VAL A 222 7.63 -23.05 2.81
N ALA A 223 8.44 -22.92 3.86
CA ALA A 223 9.21 -21.70 4.11
C ALA A 223 10.25 -21.46 3.00
N LYS A 224 10.93 -22.53 2.55
CA LYS A 224 11.89 -22.49 1.45
C LYS A 224 11.21 -22.10 0.15
N SER A 225 10.08 -22.72 -0.18
CA SER A 225 9.33 -22.38 -1.39
C SER A 225 8.89 -20.92 -1.38
N ALA A 226 8.33 -20.43 -0.27
CA ALA A 226 7.86 -19.04 -0.16
C ALA A 226 9.01 -18.04 -0.29
N ALA A 227 10.10 -18.24 0.47
CA ALA A 227 11.26 -17.36 0.42
C ALA A 227 11.94 -17.37 -0.97
N GLN A 228 12.14 -18.56 -1.54
CA GLN A 228 12.77 -18.69 -2.86
C GLN A 228 11.91 -18.03 -3.95
N SER A 229 10.61 -18.34 -4.02
CA SER A 229 9.73 -17.77 -5.05
C SER A 229 9.60 -16.25 -4.93
N ALA A 230 9.57 -15.70 -3.72
CA ALA A 230 9.53 -14.25 -3.53
C ALA A 230 10.83 -13.58 -4.01
N LEU A 231 12.00 -14.12 -3.62
CA LEU A 231 13.29 -13.58 -4.03
C LEU A 231 13.50 -13.72 -5.56
N GLU A 232 13.07 -14.82 -6.16
CA GLU A 232 13.13 -15.03 -7.61
C GLU A 232 12.20 -14.07 -8.37
N SER A 233 11.02 -13.76 -7.82
CA SER A 233 10.12 -12.75 -8.37
C SER A 233 10.75 -11.36 -8.33
N ASP A 234 11.34 -10.97 -7.21
CA ASP A 234 12.04 -9.68 -7.04
C ASP A 234 13.24 -9.58 -8.01
N ILE A 235 13.98 -10.69 -8.24
CA ILE A 235 15.06 -10.78 -9.25
C ILE A 235 14.52 -10.61 -10.67
N ALA A 236 13.39 -11.23 -11.01
CA ALA A 236 12.79 -11.14 -12.34
C ALA A 236 12.33 -9.72 -12.67
N GLU A 237 11.79 -9.00 -11.69
CA GLU A 237 11.46 -7.57 -11.82
C GLU A 237 12.73 -6.73 -12.08
N LEU A 238 13.80 -6.97 -11.33
CA LEU A 238 15.07 -6.27 -11.53
C LEU A 238 15.71 -6.55 -12.90
N LEU A 239 15.60 -7.78 -13.42
CA LEU A 239 16.03 -8.11 -14.78
C LEU A 239 15.24 -7.31 -15.83
N THR A 240 13.93 -7.21 -15.64
CA THR A 240 13.05 -6.42 -16.53
C THR A 240 13.43 -4.94 -16.50
N ASP A 241 13.67 -4.40 -15.30
CA ASP A 241 14.11 -3.02 -15.11
C ASP A 241 15.50 -2.76 -15.71
N LEU A 242 16.41 -3.75 -15.65
CA LEU A 242 17.74 -3.66 -16.25
C LEU A 242 17.66 -3.64 -17.79
N GLU A 243 16.81 -4.48 -18.39
CA GLU A 243 16.61 -4.46 -19.84
C GLU A 243 16.02 -3.12 -20.29
N LYS A 244 15.02 -2.61 -19.56
CA LYS A 244 14.48 -1.27 -19.81
C LYS A 244 15.55 -0.18 -19.69
N ALA A 245 16.43 -0.27 -18.70
CA ALA A 245 17.53 0.67 -18.54
C ALA A 245 18.52 0.64 -19.72
N LYS A 246 18.76 -0.54 -20.31
CA LYS A 246 19.63 -0.69 -21.49
C LYS A 246 18.98 -0.21 -22.78
N THR A 247 17.67 -0.46 -22.98
CA THR A 247 16.98 -0.15 -24.24
C THR A 247 16.47 1.28 -24.29
N ASP A 248 15.82 1.74 -23.23
CA ASP A 248 15.06 2.99 -23.20
C ASP A 248 15.81 4.10 -22.45
N GLY A 249 16.88 3.72 -21.73
CA GLY A 249 17.54 4.57 -20.76
C GLY A 249 16.75 4.71 -19.46
N MET A 250 17.45 4.92 -18.37
CA MET A 250 16.85 5.16 -17.06
C MET A 250 17.54 6.35 -16.38
N ARG A 251 16.75 7.19 -15.71
CA ARG A 251 17.29 8.33 -14.94
C ARG A 251 18.23 7.84 -13.85
N GLN A 252 19.27 8.61 -13.53
CA GLN A 252 20.27 8.24 -12.51
C GLN A 252 19.64 7.93 -11.15
N ASP A 253 18.69 8.75 -10.67
CA ASP A 253 17.99 8.47 -9.41
C ASP A 253 17.26 7.14 -9.41
N ALA A 254 16.67 6.75 -10.55
CA ALA A 254 15.98 5.49 -10.69
C ALA A 254 16.96 4.32 -10.65
N LEU A 255 18.11 4.42 -11.32
CA LEU A 255 19.19 3.42 -11.27
C LEU A 255 19.78 3.28 -9.85
N THR A 256 20.06 4.39 -9.17
CA THR A 256 20.55 4.38 -7.78
C THR A 256 19.58 3.64 -6.85
N ARG A 257 18.27 3.85 -7.01
CA ARG A 257 17.26 3.09 -6.24
C ARG A 257 17.29 1.59 -6.53
N ARG A 258 17.58 1.16 -7.77
CA ARG A 258 17.68 -0.28 -8.10
C ARG A 258 18.91 -0.90 -7.46
N VAL A 259 20.04 -0.18 -7.44
CA VAL A 259 21.25 -0.61 -6.71
C VAL A 259 20.96 -0.77 -5.21
N GLN A 260 20.22 0.18 -4.61
CA GLN A 260 19.78 0.06 -3.21
C GLN A 260 18.85 -1.14 -3.02
N PHE A 261 17.90 -1.37 -3.92
CA PHE A 261 17.01 -2.53 -3.88
C PHE A 261 17.77 -3.86 -3.99
N CYS A 262 18.84 -3.95 -4.79
CA CYS A 262 19.73 -5.12 -4.80
C CYS A 262 20.36 -5.37 -3.41
N ASN A 263 20.84 -4.32 -2.72
CA ASN A 263 21.39 -4.46 -1.37
C ASN A 263 20.34 -4.98 -0.38
N GLU A 264 19.12 -4.44 -0.44
CA GLU A 264 17.99 -4.89 0.37
C GLU A 264 17.67 -6.36 0.11
N LEU A 265 17.74 -6.80 -1.14
CA LEU A 265 17.44 -8.18 -1.54
C LEU A 265 18.52 -9.17 -1.05
N VAL A 266 19.80 -8.78 -1.07
CA VAL A 266 20.88 -9.56 -0.44
C VAL A 266 20.68 -9.68 1.06
N ALA A 267 20.37 -8.56 1.74
CA ALA A 267 20.11 -8.57 3.17
C ALA A 267 18.92 -9.48 3.52
N LYS A 268 17.85 -9.43 2.73
CA LYS A 268 16.66 -10.28 2.87
C LYS A 268 16.99 -11.76 2.66
N ALA A 269 17.78 -12.12 1.63
CA ALA A 269 18.22 -13.50 1.43
C ALA A 269 18.99 -14.03 2.65
N GLU A 270 19.82 -13.20 3.27
CA GLU A 270 20.60 -13.58 4.44
C GLU A 270 19.75 -13.79 5.69
N LEU A 271 18.67 -13.03 5.86
CA LEU A 271 17.67 -13.28 6.93
C LEU A 271 17.00 -14.65 6.80
N TYR A 272 16.89 -15.19 5.58
CA TYR A 272 16.32 -16.52 5.30
C TYR A 272 17.37 -17.61 5.08
N ARG A 273 18.66 -17.34 5.31
CA ARG A 273 19.75 -18.30 5.02
C ARG A 273 19.54 -19.67 5.64
N GLY A 274 19.02 -19.72 6.88
CA GLY A 274 18.73 -20.97 7.59
C GLY A 274 17.67 -21.84 6.89
N VAL A 275 16.73 -21.22 6.17
CA VAL A 275 15.66 -21.90 5.43
C VAL A 275 16.08 -22.18 3.98
N LEU A 276 16.81 -21.26 3.36
CA LEU A 276 17.23 -21.37 1.96
C LEU A 276 18.45 -22.28 1.75
N ALA A 277 19.27 -22.50 2.79
CA ALA A 277 20.53 -23.23 2.70
C ALA A 277 21.38 -22.73 1.51
N GLY A 278 22.01 -23.63 0.74
CA GLY A 278 22.85 -23.27 -0.41
C GLY A 278 22.15 -22.59 -1.59
N VAL A 279 20.82 -22.36 -1.52
CA VAL A 279 20.10 -21.51 -2.48
C VAL A 279 20.36 -20.03 -2.21
N SER A 280 20.60 -19.65 -0.93
CA SER A 280 20.88 -18.26 -0.55
C SER A 280 22.11 -17.70 -1.25
N ASP A 281 23.18 -18.51 -1.34
CA ASP A 281 24.43 -18.10 -2.01
C ASP A 281 24.20 -17.88 -3.52
N LYS A 282 23.42 -18.76 -4.17
CA LYS A 282 23.06 -18.62 -5.60
C LYS A 282 22.26 -17.36 -5.86
N ILE A 283 21.27 -17.07 -5.01
CA ILE A 283 20.47 -15.84 -5.07
C ILE A 283 21.37 -14.63 -4.88
N THR A 284 22.22 -14.64 -3.86
CA THR A 284 23.14 -13.54 -3.54
C THR A 284 24.10 -13.24 -4.70
N THR A 285 24.66 -14.27 -5.33
CA THR A 285 25.52 -14.10 -6.52
C THR A 285 24.76 -13.45 -7.67
N LYS A 286 23.56 -13.94 -8.00
CA LYS A 286 22.73 -13.34 -9.06
C LYS A 286 22.38 -11.87 -8.78
N VAL A 287 22.05 -11.54 -7.54
CA VAL A 287 21.71 -10.15 -7.16
C VAL A 287 22.94 -9.24 -7.24
N LYS A 288 24.13 -9.72 -6.88
CA LYS A 288 25.38 -8.96 -7.04
C LYS A 288 25.72 -8.71 -8.51
N GLU A 289 25.53 -9.70 -9.39
CA GLU A 289 25.72 -9.53 -10.84
C GLU A 289 24.76 -8.47 -11.42
N LEU A 290 23.50 -8.44 -10.96
CA LEU A 290 22.54 -7.40 -11.31
C LEU A 290 22.96 -6.03 -10.79
N GLN A 291 23.42 -5.96 -9.54
CA GLN A 291 23.91 -4.74 -8.92
C GLN A 291 25.07 -4.13 -9.71
N ASP A 292 26.07 -4.93 -10.04
CA ASP A 292 27.22 -4.52 -10.86
C ASP A 292 26.75 -4.03 -12.24
N SER A 293 25.75 -4.69 -12.82
CA SER A 293 25.17 -4.29 -14.11
C SER A 293 24.49 -2.91 -14.04
N PHE A 294 23.69 -2.64 -13.01
CA PHE A 294 23.10 -1.32 -12.78
C PHE A 294 24.16 -0.24 -12.47
N GLN A 295 25.21 -0.58 -11.73
CA GLN A 295 26.32 0.34 -11.47
C GLN A 295 27.09 0.71 -12.74
N ARG A 296 27.29 -0.25 -13.65
CA ARG A 296 27.88 0.05 -14.97
C ARG A 296 26.99 1.00 -15.79
N GLN A 297 25.68 0.86 -15.72
CA GLN A 297 24.75 1.82 -16.36
C GLN A 297 24.86 3.22 -15.75
N LEU A 298 25.01 3.31 -14.42
CA LEU A 298 25.25 4.59 -13.72
C LEU A 298 26.56 5.25 -14.16
N SER A 299 27.66 4.50 -14.24
CA SER A 299 28.97 5.00 -14.64
C SER A 299 29.07 5.30 -16.14
N GLY A 300 28.33 4.56 -16.97
CA GLY A 300 28.29 4.72 -18.44
C GLY A 300 27.39 5.85 -18.92
N GLY A 301 26.44 6.33 -18.11
CA GLY A 301 25.53 7.44 -18.45
C GLY A 301 26.11 8.84 -18.27
N GLY A 302 27.44 8.97 -18.11
CA GLY A 302 28.15 10.22 -17.82
C GLY A 302 28.62 11.04 -19.03
N SER A 303 28.29 10.66 -20.27
CA SER A 303 28.57 11.49 -21.45
C SER A 303 27.40 11.45 -22.43
N SER A 304 26.99 12.64 -22.90
CA SER A 304 25.89 12.88 -23.85
C SER A 304 24.47 13.02 -23.27
N GLY A 305 24.28 14.03 -22.42
CA GLY A 305 23.03 14.80 -22.39
C GLY A 305 23.28 16.17 -23.04
N PRO A 306 22.36 16.74 -23.83
CA PRO A 306 22.60 18.02 -24.49
C PRO A 306 22.77 19.11 -23.43
N SER A 307 23.93 19.74 -23.42
CA SER A 307 24.20 20.93 -22.63
C SER A 307 23.33 22.06 -23.15
N PHE A 308 22.26 22.40 -22.43
CA PHE A 308 21.55 23.65 -22.65
C PHE A 308 22.36 24.77 -21.99
N SER A 309 23.35 25.30 -22.71
CA SER A 309 23.93 26.60 -22.40
C SER A 309 22.90 27.68 -22.79
N ILE A 310 22.22 28.24 -21.80
CA ILE A 310 21.49 29.50 -21.95
C ILE A 310 22.57 30.59 -22.10
N ALA A 311 22.65 31.19 -23.30
CA ALA A 311 23.43 32.39 -23.52
C ALA A 311 22.77 33.54 -22.76
N VAL A 312 23.49 34.10 -21.78
CA VAL A 312 23.19 35.42 -21.24
C VAL A 312 23.84 36.41 -22.20
N ASN A 313 23.02 37.16 -22.95
CA ASN A 313 23.50 38.34 -23.66
C ASN A 313 23.51 39.50 -22.68
N ASP A 314 24.67 40.15 -22.55
CA ASP A 314 24.82 41.50 -22.01
C ASP A 314 24.16 42.54 -22.95
#